data_AF-A0A4Q7VQF0-F1
#
_entry.id   AF-A0A4Q7VQF0-F1
#
_cell.length_a   1.000
_cell.length_b   1.000
_cell.length_c   1.000
_cell.angle_alpha   90.00
_cell.angle_beta   90.00
_cell.angle_gamma   90.00
#
_symmetry.space_group_name_H-M   'P 1'
#
loop_
_entity.id
_entity.type
_entity.pdbx_description
1 polymer ?
#
loop_
_entity_poly.entity_id
_entity_poly.type
_entity_poly.pdbx_seq_one_letter_code
_entity_poly.pdbx_strand_id
1 'polypeptide(L)' 'MDVVYGKKLFGYTMLKREKIVPSKSLPSSKSPEGKLETSIAAKKVIDQHRKVLIALRDR' A
#
# COMPACT_ATOMS: atom_id res chain seq x y z
N MET A 1 -2.68 19.54 -42.43
CA MET A 1 -1.49 19.63 -41.57
C MET A 1 -1.90 20.37 -40.32
N ASP A 2 -2.32 19.65 -39.29
CA ASP A 2 -2.99 20.25 -38.12
C ASP A 2 -1.98 20.94 -37.22
N VAL A 3 -2.09 22.27 -37.14
CA VAL A 3 -1.21 23.13 -36.34
C VAL A 3 -1.62 22.98 -34.86
N VAL A 4 -0.90 22.13 -34.13
CA VAL A 4 -1.04 21.98 -32.69
C VAL A 4 -0.52 23.26 -32.00
N TYR A 5 -1.44 24.16 -31.67
CA TYR A 5 -1.19 25.41 -30.95
C TYR A 5 -0.90 25.13 -29.45
N GLY A 6 0.26 24.54 -29.16
CA GLY A 6 0.76 24.30 -27.79
C GLY A 6 1.86 25.29 -27.40
N LYS A 7 1.80 25.88 -26.20
CA LYS A 7 2.92 26.67 -25.64
C LYS A 7 4.16 25.76 -25.52
N LYS A 8 5.26 26.18 -26.12
CA LYS A 8 6.55 25.47 -26.05
C LYS A 8 7.32 25.92 -24.80
N LEU A 9 7.86 24.96 -24.06
CA LEU A 9 8.78 25.22 -22.95
C LEU A 9 10.00 24.31 -23.15
N PHE A 10 11.20 24.91 -23.17
CA PHE A 10 12.48 24.20 -23.40
C PHE A 10 12.49 23.25 -24.61
N GLY A 11 12.01 23.69 -25.77
CA GLY A 11 12.05 22.89 -27.01
C GLY A 11 11.00 21.77 -27.10
N TYR A 12 10.26 21.49 -26.03
CA TYR A 12 9.19 20.50 -26.02
C TYR A 12 7.80 21.15 -26.17
N THR A 13 6.92 20.51 -26.93
CA THR A 13 5.51 20.88 -27.03
C THR A 13 4.75 20.31 -25.83
N MET A 14 4.34 21.19 -24.91
CA MET A 14 3.51 20.79 -23.79
C MET A 14 2.07 20.56 -24.29
N LEU A 15 1.68 19.30 -24.47
CA LEU A 15 0.29 18.95 -24.70
C LEU A 15 -0.53 19.32 -23.45
N LYS A 16 -1.75 19.81 -23.66
CA LYS A 16 -2.68 20.13 -22.58
C LYS A 16 -2.92 18.86 -21.77
N ARG A 17 -2.62 18.90 -20.46
CA ARG A 17 -2.98 17.83 -19.53
C ARG A 17 -4.49 17.63 -19.60
N GLU A 18 -4.93 16.47 -20.07
CA GLU A 18 -6.32 16.07 -19.95
C GLU A 18 -6.69 16.07 -18.45
N LYS A 19 -7.83 16.66 -18.11
CA LYS A 19 -8.35 16.62 -16.74
C LYS A 19 -8.60 15.14 -16.41
N ILE A 20 -7.72 14.56 -15.60
CA ILE A 20 -7.94 13.25 -15.01
C ILE A 20 -9.17 13.42 -14.11
N VAL A 21 -10.34 12.99 -14.59
CA VAL A 21 -11.49 12.70 -13.72
C VAL A 21 -10.94 11.76 -12.65
N PRO A 22 -11.15 12.00 -11.35
CA PRO A 22 -10.63 11.11 -10.33
C PRO A 22 -11.21 9.72 -10.60
N SER A 23 -10.41 8.85 -11.21
CA SER A 23 -10.74 7.44 -11.36
C SER A 23 -10.94 6.96 -9.94
N LYS A 24 -12.14 6.47 -9.65
CA LYS A 24 -12.57 5.90 -8.37
C LYS A 24 -11.36 5.32 -7.64
N SER A 25 -11.11 5.85 -6.45
CA SER A 25 -10.12 5.38 -5.47
C SER A 25 -9.60 3.97 -5.77
N LEU A 26 -8.28 3.84 -5.92
CA LEU A 26 -7.59 2.54 -5.84
C LEU A 26 -8.27 1.71 -4.74
N PRO A 27 -8.66 0.45 -4.98
CA PRO A 27 -9.32 -0.33 -3.95
C PRO A 27 -8.37 -0.40 -2.76
N SER A 28 -8.74 0.29 -1.68
CA SER A 28 -8.09 0.14 -0.38
C SER A 28 -8.45 -1.24 0.15
N SER A 29 -7.79 -2.27 -0.41
CA SER A 29 -7.85 -3.64 0.08
C SER A 29 -7.04 -3.72 1.36
N LYS A 30 -7.63 -3.24 2.46
CA LYS A 30 -7.33 -3.70 3.81
C LYS A 30 -8.66 -3.87 4.52
N SER A 31 -9.34 -4.98 4.23
CA SER A 31 -10.45 -5.45 5.05
C SER A 31 -9.97 -5.53 6.52
N PRO A 32 -10.75 -5.02 7.49
CA PRO A 32 -10.40 -5.11 8.91
C PRO A 32 -10.30 -6.56 9.42
N GLU A 33 -10.91 -7.52 8.71
CA GLU A 33 -10.91 -8.94 9.07
C GLU A 33 -9.51 -9.56 8.98
N GLY A 34 -8.74 -9.23 7.94
CA GLY A 34 -7.37 -9.73 7.78
C GLY A 34 -6.39 -9.23 8.84
N LYS A 35 -6.67 -8.09 9.49
CA LYS A 35 -5.87 -7.60 10.63
C LYS A 35 -6.13 -8.38 11.91
N LEU A 36 -7.36 -8.84 12.12
CA LEU A 36 -7.73 -9.62 13.30
C LEU A 36 -7.13 -11.02 13.23
N GLU A 37 -7.25 -11.70 12.08
CA GLU A 37 -6.67 -13.04 11.90
C GLU A 37 -5.15 -13.05 12.06
N THR A 38 -4.47 -12.06 11.49
CA THR A 38 -3.01 -11.91 11.64
C THR A 38 -2.61 -11.60 13.08
N SER A 39 -3.39 -10.80 13.81
CA SER A 39 -3.14 -10.52 15.24
C SER A 39 -3.30 -11.77 16.13
N ILE A 40 -4.29 -12.61 15.85
CA ILE A 40 -4.55 -13.86 16.58
C ILE A 40 -3.43 -14.86 16.32
N ALA A 41 -2.98 -14.97 15.05
CA ALA A 41 -1.85 -15.81 14.68
C ALA A 41 -0.55 -15.37 15.37
N ALA A 42 -0.26 -14.06 15.37
CA ALA A 42 0.91 -13.50 16.04
C ALA A 42 0.91 -13.79 17.55
N LYS A 43 -0.25 -13.67 18.22
CA LYS A 43 -0.37 -13.98 19.65
C LYS A 43 -0.04 -15.43 19.97
N LYS A 44 -0.50 -16.39 19.17
CA LYS A 44 -0.20 -17.82 19.36
C LYS A 44 1.31 -18.10 19.26
N VAL A 45 1.99 -17.49 18.29
CA VAL A 45 3.44 -17.64 18.11
C VAL A 45 4.20 -17.06 19.30
N ILE A 46 3.81 -15.87 19.79
CA ILE A 46 4.42 -15.21 20.95
C ILE A 46 4.26 -16.08 22.21
N ASP A 47 3.07 -16.61 22.46
CA ASP A 47 2.79 -17.45 23.63
C ASP A 47 3.60 -18.76 23.61
N GLN A 48 3.79 -19.35 22.42
CA GLN A 48 4.66 -20.51 22.25
C GLN A 48 6.12 -20.18 22.57
N HIS A 49 6.67 -19.09 22.03
CA HIS A 49 8.03 -18.66 22.32
C HIS A 49 8.23 -18.36 23.81
N ARG A 50 7.24 -17.73 24.45
CA ARG A 50 7.28 -17.44 25.88
C ARG A 50 7.38 -18.71 26.73
N LYS A 51 6.63 -19.76 26.39
CA LYS A 51 6.71 -21.06 27.09
C LYS A 51 8.08 -21.69 26.95
N VAL A 52 8.67 -21.65 25.75
CA VAL A 52 10.02 -22.19 25.50
C VAL A 52 11.07 -21.43 26.31
N LEU A 53 11.01 -20.09 26.33
CA LEU A 53 11.95 -19.27 27.11
C LEU A 53 11.84 -19.53 28.62
N ILE A 54 10.62 -19.71 29.15
CA ILE A 54 10.42 -20.08 30.56
C ILE A 54 11.03 -21.45 30.84
N ALA A 55 10.79 -22.45 29.98
CA ALA A 55 11.34 -23.78 30.14
C ALA A 55 12.88 -23.84 30.07
N LEU A 56 13.50 -22.93 29.30
CA LEU A 56 14.95 -22.78 29.26
C LEU A 56 15.52 -22.05 30.48
N ARG A 57 14.79 -21.09 31.05
CA ARG A 57 15.20 -20.37 32.27
C ARG A 57 15.12 -21.24 33.52
N ASP A 58 14.08 -22.07 33.60
CA ASP A 58 13.81 -22.89 34.79
C ASP A 58 14.62 -24.22 34.79
N ARG A 59 15.47 -24.44 33.77
CA ARG A 59 16.49 -25.50 33.72
C ARG A 59 17.81 -25.00 34.30
#